data_AF-A0A7C7SYB4-F1
#
_entry.id   AF-A0A7C7SYB4-F1
#
_cell.length_a   1.000
_cell.length_b   1.000
_cell.length_c   1.000
_cell.angle_alpha   90.00
_cell.angle_beta   90.00
_cell.angle_gamma   90.00
#
_symmetry.space_group_name_H-M   'P 1'
#
loop_
_entity.id
_entity.type
_entity.pdbx_description
1 polymer ?
#
loop_
_entity_poly.entity_id
_entity_poly.type
_entity_poly.pdbx_seq_one_letter_code
_entity_poly.pdbx_strand_id
1 'polypeptide(L)' 'MFTGLVMSVASVDAGERPNVVLLLADDLGWKDIGCYDGPVKTPTLDSLAENGVRFTDFYSGAAVCSPSR' A
#
# COMPACT_ATOMS: atom_id res chain seq x y z
N MET A 1 -14.25 -43.78 -17.88
CA MET A 1 -12.88 -43.22 -17.73
C MET A 1 -13.05 -41.75 -17.35
N PHE A 2 -13.33 -41.46 -16.08
CA PHE A 2 -13.47 -40.09 -15.57
C PHE A 2 -12.24 -39.80 -14.70
N THR A 3 -11.31 -39.01 -15.23
CA THR A 3 -10.15 -38.49 -14.48
C THR A 3 -10.60 -37.30 -13.66
N GLY A 4 -10.69 -37.47 -12.34
CA GLY A 4 -11.02 -36.41 -11.38
C GLY A 4 -9.79 -35.57 -11.04
N LEU A 5 -9.91 -34.25 -11.24
CA LEU A 5 -8.94 -33.25 -10.78
C LEU A 5 -9.21 -32.98 -9.28
N VAL A 6 -8.26 -33.34 -8.42
CA VAL A 6 -8.30 -32.99 -6.99
C VAL A 6 -7.56 -31.66 -6.82
N MET A 7 -8.31 -30.59 -6.53
CA MET A 7 -7.73 -29.33 -6.07
C MET A 7 -7.45 -29.42 -4.57
N SER A 8 -6.18 -29.35 -4.19
CA SER A 8 -5.78 -29.17 -2.79
C SER A 8 -6.00 -27.71 -2.40
N VAL A 9 -6.91 -27.47 -1.45
CA VAL A 9 -7.03 -26.15 -0.82
C VAL A 9 -5.92 -26.05 0.22
N ALA A 10 -4.97 -25.14 0.00
CA ALA A 10 -3.99 -24.82 1.03
C ALA A 10 -4.71 -24.08 2.15
N SER A 11 -4.70 -24.66 3.35
CA SER A 11 -5.13 -23.97 4.56
C SER A 11 -4.12 -22.85 4.82
N VAL A 12 -4.60 -21.60 4.78
CA VAL A 12 -3.83 -20.45 5.25
C VAL A 12 -3.69 -20.62 6.75
N ASP A 13 -2.48 -20.96 7.20
CA ASP A 13 -2.11 -20.90 8.60
C ASP A 13 -2.50 -19.50 9.10
N ALA A 14 -3.22 -19.43 10.22
CA ALA A 14 -3.49 -18.16 10.90
C ALA A 14 -2.18 -17.73 11.58
N GLY A 15 -1.18 -17.47 10.75
CA GLY A 15 0.18 -17.15 11.12
C GLY A 15 0.20 -15.92 12.01
N GLU A 16 1.33 -15.79 12.71
CA GLU A 16 1.63 -14.73 13.66
C GLU A 16 1.01 -13.38 13.26
N ARG A 17 0.39 -12.71 14.23
CA ARG A 17 -0.24 -11.40 14.03
C ARG A 17 0.79 -10.45 13.41
N PRO A 18 0.53 -9.89 12.22
CA PRO A 18 1.50 -9.02 11.58
C PRO A 18 1.66 -7.74 12.41
N ASN A 19 2.87 -7.19 12.40
CA ASN A 19 3.11 -5.84 12.89
C ASN A 19 2.54 -4.85 11.88
N VAL A 20 1.81 -3.84 12.37
CA VAL A 20 1.25 -2.77 11.55
C VAL A 20 1.98 -1.48 11.86
N VAL A 21 2.59 -0.87 10.85
CA VAL A 21 3.29 0.42 10.94
C VAL A 21 2.58 1.42 10.04
N LEU A 22 2.08 2.51 10.62
CA LEU A 22 1.47 3.61 9.89
C LEU A 22 2.48 4.77 9.79
N LEU A 23 2.89 5.09 8.56
CA LEU A 23 3.72 6.26 8.26
C LEU A 23 2.81 7.37 7.74
N LEU A 24 2.71 8.48 8.48
CA LEU A 24 1.96 9.68 8.09
C LEU A 24 2.94 10.85 7.97
N ALA A 25 2.96 11.50 6.81
CA ALA A 25 3.73 12.72 6.56
C ALA A 25 2.78 13.93 6.54
N ASP A 26 3.16 15.00 7.22
CA ASP A 26 2.39 16.26 7.26
C ASP A 26 2.67 17.10 6.00
N ASP A 27 1.62 17.71 5.44
CA ASP A 27 1.67 18.59 4.26
C ASP A 27 2.44 18.04 3.03
N LEU A 28 2.55 16.71 2.88
CA LEU A 28 3.22 16.10 1.72
C LEU A 28 2.30 16.10 0.49
N GLY A 29 2.70 16.83 -0.56
CA GLY A 29 2.00 16.80 -1.84
C GLY A 29 2.20 15.47 -2.56
N TRP A 30 1.13 14.88 -3.10
CA TRP A 30 1.22 13.59 -3.80
C TRP A 30 2.14 13.63 -5.03
N LYS A 31 2.23 14.79 -5.71
CA LYS A 31 3.14 15.03 -6.85
C LYS A 31 4.58 15.34 -6.44
N ASP A 32 4.92 15.33 -5.16
CA ASP A 32 6.31 15.46 -4.74
C ASP A 32 7.04 14.12 -4.83
N ILE A 33 6.34 13.00 -4.76
CA ILE A 33 6.90 11.64 -4.67
C ILE A 33 7.18 11.08 -6.08
N GLY A 34 8.35 10.45 -6.25
CA GLY A 34 8.82 9.91 -7.52
C GLY A 34 7.88 8.89 -8.16
N CYS A 35 7.30 7.97 -7.37
CA CYS A 35 6.33 7.00 -7.88
C CYS A 35 5.01 7.62 -8.39
N TYR A 36 4.78 8.93 -8.23
CA TYR A 36 3.68 9.68 -8.85
C TYR A 36 4.19 10.71 -9.87
N ASP A 37 5.33 10.44 -10.51
CA ASP A 37 6.00 11.31 -11.48
C ASP A 37 6.45 12.67 -10.88
N GLY A 38 6.74 12.66 -9.58
CA GLY A 38 7.23 13.83 -8.86
C GLY A 38 8.72 14.13 -9.10
N PRO A 39 9.16 15.38 -8.85
CA PRO A 39 10.54 15.80 -9.10
C PRO A 39 11.53 15.34 -8.02
N VAL A 40 11.06 14.95 -6.83
CA VAL A 40 11.91 14.53 -5.72
C VAL A 40 12.23 13.04 -5.85
N LYS A 41 13.51 12.71 -5.67
CA LYS A 41 13.96 11.31 -5.66
C LYS A 41 13.58 10.66 -4.33
N THR A 42 12.65 9.71 -4.37
CA THR A 42 12.11 9.02 -3.19
C THR A 42 12.29 7.49 -3.28
N PRO A 43 13.51 6.97 -3.49
CA PRO A 43 13.74 5.57 -3.88
C PRO A 43 13.17 4.54 -2.88
N THR A 44 13.12 4.88 -1.59
CA THR A 44 12.50 4.02 -0.57
C THR A 44 10.98 3.95 -0.72
N LEU A 45 10.31 5.07 -0.99
CA LEU A 45 8.86 5.10 -1.23
C LEU A 45 8.52 4.47 -2.58
N ASP A 46 9.38 4.65 -3.58
CA ASP A 46 9.21 4.07 -4.92
C ASP A 46 9.27 2.53 -4.83
N SER A 47 10.25 2.00 -4.10
CA SER A 47 10.36 0.56 -3.82
C SER A 47 9.16 0.03 -3.01
N LEU A 48 8.64 0.78 -2.04
CA LEU A 48 7.42 0.39 -1.31
C LEU A 48 6.19 0.31 -2.23
N ALA A 49 6.07 1.24 -3.19
CA ALA A 49 4.99 1.23 -4.17
C ALA A 49 5.10 0.09 -5.18
N GLU A 50 6.32 -0.26 -5.60
CA GLU A 50 6.59 -1.39 -6.52
C GLU A 50 6.32 -2.76 -5.87
N ASN A 51 6.65 -2.90 -4.58
CA ASN A 51 6.49 -4.16 -3.84
C ASN A 51 5.14 -4.26 -3.09
N GLY A 52 4.24 -3.30 -3.30
CA GLY A 52 3.00 -3.17 -2.56
C GLY A 52 1.83 -2.74 -3.43
N VAL A 53 0.88 -2.04 -2.81
CA VAL A 53 -0.26 -1.43 -3.49
C VAL A 53 -0.08 0.08 -3.45
N ARG A 54 -0.15 0.70 -4.64
CA ARG A 54 -0.13 2.15 -4.82
C ARG A 54 -1.53 2.65 -5.15
N PHE A 55 -2.03 3.61 -4.37
CA PHE A 55 -3.32 4.25 -4.62
C PHE A 55 -3.14 5.51 -5.46
N THR A 56 -3.80 5.60 -6.61
CA THR A 56 -3.81 6.82 -7.43
C THR A 56 -4.90 7.81 -7.00
N ASP A 57 -5.89 7.33 -6.24
CA ASP A 57 -7.07 8.06 -5.83
C ASP A 57 -7.29 7.87 -4.32
N PHE A 58 -6.51 8.62 -3.53
CA PHE A 58 -6.60 8.64 -2.06
C PHE A 58 -6.79 10.08 -1.59
N TYR A 59 -7.99 10.38 -1.08
CA TYR A 59 -8.37 11.71 -0.64
C TYR A 59 -8.34 11.81 0.88
N SER A 60 -7.79 12.92 1.39
CA SER A 60 -7.92 13.26 2.80
C SER A 60 -9.38 13.56 3.14
N GLY A 61 -9.83 13.20 4.34
CA GLY A 61 -11.17 13.52 4.84
C GLY A 61 -11.41 15.03 5.02
N ALA A 62 -10.33 15.82 5.13
CA ALA A 62 -10.39 17.27 5.19
C ALA A 62 -9.09 17.91 4.65
N ALA A 63 -9.18 19.15 4.15
CA ALA A 63 -8.04 19.88 3.60
C ALA A 63 -7.18 20.60 4.66
N VAL A 64 -7.34 20.28 5.95
CA VAL A 64 -6.59 20.87 7.06
C VAL A 64 -6.16 19.80 8.07
N CYS A 65 -5.02 19.99 8.73
CA CYS A 65 -4.31 18.94 9.49
C CYS A 65 -5.11 18.36 10.67
N SER A 66 -5.95 19.15 11.34
CA SER A 66 -6.70 18.71 12.52
C SER A 66 -7.86 17.75 12.26
N PRO A 67 -8.76 18.02 11.32
CA PRO A 67 -9.84 17.11 10.95
C PRO A 67 -9.42 16.01 9.94
N SER A 68 -8.19 16.01 9.43
CA SER A 68 -7.69 14.96 8.52
C SER A 68 -7.10 13.75 9.22
N ARG A 69 -6.60 13.92 10.45
CA ARG A 69 -6.09 12.85 11.32
C ARG A 69 -7.20 12.28 12.21
#